data_AF-A0A8B7E1S3-F1
#
_entry.id   AF-A0A8B7E1S3-F1
#
_cell.length_a   1.000
_cell.length_b   1.000
_cell.length_c   1.000
_cell.angle_alpha   90.00
_cell.angle_beta   90.00
_cell.angle_gamma   90.00
#
_symmetry.space_group_name_H-M   'P 1'
#
loop_
_entity.id
_entity.type
_entity.pdbx_description
1 polymer ?
#
loop_
_entity_poly.entity_id
_entity_poly.type
_entity_poly.pdbx_seq_one_letter_code
_entity_poly.pdbx_strand_id
1 'polypeptide(L)'
;MGLLQGGIFLPIFSLTAELVGPKYRSLACTTISLAYTFAQSTIGLQAWLIPNWRHLLIVCSIPYILLLASYTYIPESVRWLLVHNKMEKAEKILRTMAARNKKKWPLATLKPVVSVSDPGSFINLFVPKENGKSTLILCFSCYKADPLLIINDYWCITITAA
;
A
#
# COMPACT_ATOMS: atom_id res chain seq x y z
N MET A 1 -5.43 2.02 19.56
CA MET A 1 -4.51 2.52 18.51
C MET A 1 -4.16 1.45 17.47
N GLY A 2 -3.91 0.19 17.84
CA GLY A 2 -3.49 -0.85 16.87
C GLY A 2 -4.43 -1.12 15.68
N LEU A 3 -5.76 -1.12 15.89
CA LEU A 3 -6.72 -1.32 14.79
C LEU A 3 -6.70 -0.19 13.75
N LEU A 4 -6.60 1.06 14.23
CA LEU A 4 -6.53 2.24 13.36
C LEU A 4 -5.21 2.26 12.57
N GLN A 5 -4.12 1.84 13.21
CA GLN A 5 -2.80 1.77 12.60
C GLN A 5 -2.76 0.78 11.42
N GLY A 6 -3.31 -0.42 11.58
CA GLY A 6 -3.44 -1.39 10.49
C GLY A 6 -4.37 -0.90 9.38
N GLY A 7 -5.51 -0.29 9.76
CA GLY A 7 -6.49 0.25 8.82
C GLY A 7 -5.99 1.44 8.01
N ILE A 8 -5.00 2.20 8.49
CA ILE A 8 -4.44 3.36 7.79
C ILE A 8 -3.21 2.99 6.97
N PHE A 9 -2.29 2.19 7.52
CA PHE A 9 -1.02 1.89 6.87
C PHE A 9 -1.20 1.07 5.58
N LEU A 10 -2.00 0.00 5.63
CA LEU A 10 -2.21 -0.90 4.50
C LEU A 10 -2.79 -0.21 3.24
N PRO A 11 -3.88 0.58 3.32
CA PRO A 11 -4.40 1.27 2.14
C PRO A 11 -3.47 2.37 1.64
N ILE A 12 -2.74 3.09 2.50
CA ILE A 12 -1.77 4.09 2.05
C ILE A 12 -0.62 3.42 1.28
N PHE A 13 -0.12 2.31 1.80
CA PHE A 13 0.93 1.53 1.15
C PHE A 13 0.46 1.00 -0.21
N SER A 14 -0.73 0.40 -0.28
CA SER A 14 -1.27 -0.14 -1.52
C SER A 14 -1.56 0.96 -2.54
N LEU A 15 -2.15 2.08 -2.11
CA LEU A 15 -2.42 3.23 -2.98
C LEU A 15 -1.12 3.79 -3.55
N THR A 16 -0.08 3.98 -2.72
CA THR A 16 1.22 4.48 -3.22
C THR A 16 1.82 3.51 -4.23
N ALA A 17 1.78 2.22 -3.95
CA ALA A 17 2.29 1.20 -4.86
C ALA A 17 1.54 1.15 -6.20
N GLU A 18 0.24 1.51 -6.20
CA GLU A 18 -0.57 1.61 -7.42
C GLU A 18 -0.30 2.90 -8.21
N LEU A 19 -0.10 4.03 -7.53
CA LEU A 19 0.09 5.34 -8.16
C LEU A 19 1.51 5.54 -8.69
N VAL A 20 2.50 4.87 -8.11
CA VAL A 20 3.91 4.97 -8.51
C VAL A 20 4.23 3.95 -9.60
N GLY A 21 4.91 4.41 -10.67
CA GLY A 21 5.34 3.54 -11.76
C GLY A 21 6.34 2.46 -11.30
N PRO A 22 6.48 1.34 -12.05
CA PRO A 22 7.25 0.17 -11.65
C PRO A 22 8.71 0.48 -11.29
N LYS A 23 9.33 1.46 -11.99
CA LYS A 23 10.72 1.87 -11.76
C LYS A 23 10.97 2.47 -10.37
N TYR A 24 10.00 3.16 -9.79
CA TYR A 24 10.15 3.86 -8.50
C TYR A 24 9.32 3.24 -7.37
N ARG A 25 8.60 2.16 -7.67
CA ARG A 25 7.65 1.53 -6.74
C ARG A 25 8.33 1.07 -5.46
N SER A 26 9.44 0.35 -5.56
CA SER A 26 10.17 -0.15 -4.39
C SER A 26 10.70 1.01 -3.53
N LEU A 27 11.29 2.03 -4.15
CA LEU A 27 11.81 3.19 -3.44
C LEU A 27 10.72 3.97 -2.70
N ALA A 28 9.57 4.19 -3.35
CA ALA A 28 8.43 4.86 -2.73
C ALA A 28 7.87 4.06 -1.54
N CYS A 29 7.69 2.74 -1.70
CA CYS A 29 7.24 1.86 -0.63
C CYS A 29 8.23 1.83 0.54
N THR A 30 9.53 1.70 0.28
CA THR A 30 10.56 1.70 1.33
C THR A 30 10.58 3.03 2.08
N THR A 31 10.41 4.15 1.38
CA THR A 31 10.37 5.49 2.02
C THR A 31 9.19 5.61 2.99
N ILE A 32 8.01 5.09 2.62
CA ILE A 32 6.84 5.06 3.51
C ILE A 32 7.09 4.19 4.73
N SER A 33 7.67 3.00 4.53
CA SER A 33 8.00 2.10 5.64
C SER A 33 9.01 2.73 6.60
N LEU A 34 10.03 3.43 6.09
CA LEU A 34 11.00 4.15 6.91
C LEU A 34 10.35 5.29 7.70
N ALA A 35 9.50 6.08 7.06
CA ALA A 35 8.76 7.16 7.73
C ALA A 35 7.86 6.61 8.84
N TYR A 36 7.22 5.46 8.61
CA TYR A 36 6.40 4.79 9.60
C TYR A 36 7.22 4.27 10.80
N THR A 37 8.36 3.62 10.55
CA THR A 37 9.27 3.17 11.62
C THR A 37 9.75 4.35 12.45
N PHE A 38 10.17 5.44 11.81
CA PHE A 38 10.60 6.65 12.49
C PHE A 38 9.49 7.22 13.38
N ALA A 39 8.27 7.33 12.86
CA ALA A 39 7.11 7.77 13.64
C ALA A 39 6.88 6.89 14.88
N GLN A 40 6.95 5.56 14.73
CA GLN A 40 6.83 4.64 15.87
C GLN A 40 7.95 4.82 16.90
N SER A 41 9.20 5.01 16.47
CA SER A 41 10.32 5.26 17.38
C SER A 41 10.13 6.56 18.18
N THR A 42 9.59 7.62 17.57
CA THR A 42 9.34 8.89 18.27
C THR A 42 8.27 8.79 19.37
N ILE A 43 7.35 7.82 19.30
CA ILE A 43 6.35 7.59 20.36
C ILE A 43 7.03 7.21 21.68
N GLY A 44 8.11 6.42 21.61
CA GLY A 44 8.90 6.06 22.80
C GLY A 44 9.53 7.29 23.47
N LEU A 45 9.99 8.25 22.66
CA LEU A 45 10.51 9.52 23.17
C LEU A 45 9.40 10.36 23.81
N GLN A 46 8.22 10.44 23.19
CA GLN A 46 7.06 11.15 23.73
C GLN A 46 6.60 10.58 25.07
N ALA A 47 6.66 9.26 25.24
CA ALA A 47 6.31 8.59 26.50
C ALA A 47 7.27 8.96 27.65
N TRP A 48 8.55 9.24 27.35
CA TRP A 48 9.51 9.69 28.37
C TRP A 48 9.31 11.15 28.77
N LEU A 49 8.98 12.03 27.82
CA LEU A 49 8.78 13.47 28.06
C LEU A 49 7.48 13.80 28.80
N ILE A 50 6.42 13.01 28.62
CA ILE A 50 5.08 13.31 29.15
C ILE A 50 4.70 12.27 30.22
N PRO A 51 4.83 12.60 31.51
CA PRO A 51 4.51 11.67 32.60
C PRO A 51 3.00 11.40 32.76
N ASN A 52 2.14 12.28 32.22
CA ASN A 52 0.69 12.14 32.30
C ASN A 52 0.13 11.33 31.12
N TRP A 53 -0.34 10.11 31.39
CA TRP A 53 -0.90 9.20 30.37
C TRP A 53 -2.08 9.80 29.57
N ARG A 54 -2.91 10.65 30.17
CA ARG A 54 -4.02 11.34 29.47
C ARG A 54 -3.52 12.31 28.40
N HIS A 55 -2.46 13.07 28.71
CA HIS A 55 -1.87 14.01 27.76
C HIS A 55 -1.15 13.27 26.63
N LEU A 56 -0.47 12.17 26.96
CA LEU A 56 0.15 11.29 25.98
C LEU A 56 -0.87 10.75 24.96
N LEU A 57 -2.04 10.29 25.42
CA LEU A 57 -3.10 9.82 24.53
C LEU A 57 -3.62 10.91 23.59
N ILE A 58 -3.79 12.15 24.08
CA ILE A 58 -4.24 13.29 23.28
C ILE A 58 -3.18 13.62 22.23
N VAL A 59 -1.91 13.77 22.62
CA VAL A 59 -0.80 14.08 21.71
C VAL A 59 -0.66 13.02 20.62
N CYS A 60 -0.77 11.74 20.98
CA CYS A 60 -0.74 10.64 20.01
C CYS A 60 -1.94 10.64 19.06
N SER A 61 -3.11 11.16 19.46
CA SER A 61 -4.32 11.17 18.65
C SER A 61 -4.37 12.30 17.62
N ILE A 62 -3.74 13.44 17.92
CA ILE A 62 -3.68 14.63 17.03
C ILE A 62 -3.22 14.30 15.59
N PRO A 63 -2.09 13.59 15.35
CA PRO A 63 -1.66 13.30 13.98
C PRO A 63 -2.65 12.42 13.21
N TYR A 64 -3.34 11.49 13.88
CA TYR A 64 -4.36 10.67 13.22
C TYR A 64 -5.59 11.48 12.82
N ILE A 65 -6.01 12.46 13.63
CA ILE A 65 -7.11 13.37 13.29
C ILE A 65 -6.74 14.23 12.08
N LEU A 66 -5.50 14.74 12.03
CA LEU A 66 -5.00 15.48 10.87
C LEU A 66 -4.98 14.62 9.59
N LEU A 67 -4.58 13.35 9.69
CA LEU A 67 -4.63 12.42 8.58
C LEU A 67 -6.06 12.17 8.09
N LEU A 68 -7.02 11.99 9.00
CA LEU A 68 -8.44 11.85 8.66
C LEU A 68 -8.98 13.12 7.97
N ALA A 69 -8.59 14.30 8.42
CA ALA A 69 -8.96 15.55 7.74
C ALA A 69 -8.36 15.63 6.33
N SER A 70 -7.12 15.17 6.16
CA SER A 70 -6.42 15.16 4.87
C SER A 70 -6.93 14.12 3.86
N TYR A 71 -7.77 13.17 4.31
CA TYR A 71 -8.33 12.10 3.47
C TYR A 71 -9.06 12.64 2.23
N THR A 72 -9.72 13.79 2.35
CA THR A 72 -10.49 14.42 1.25
C THR A 72 -9.64 14.81 0.04
N TYR A 73 -8.32 14.98 0.21
CA TYR A 73 -7.40 15.34 -0.86
C TYR A 73 -6.79 14.14 -1.58
N ILE A 74 -6.92 12.94 -1.03
CA ILE A 74 -6.29 11.72 -1.56
C ILE A 74 -7.19 11.15 -2.67
N PRO A 75 -6.67 10.94 -3.89
CA PRO A 75 -7.45 10.33 -4.96
C PRO A 75 -7.77 8.87 -4.63
N GLU A 76 -8.96 8.41 -5.01
CA GLU A 76 -9.33 6.99 -4.92
C GLU A 76 -8.41 6.10 -5.78
N SER A 77 -8.30 4.82 -5.42
CA SER A 77 -7.47 3.88 -6.16
C SER A 77 -8.02 3.61 -7.56
N VAL A 78 -7.16 3.78 -8.57
CA VAL A 78 -7.52 3.59 -9.98
C VAL A 78 -8.01 2.16 -10.23
N ARG A 79 -7.36 1.16 -9.62
CA ARG A 79 -7.74 -0.24 -9.77
C ARG A 79 -9.13 -0.55 -9.22
N TRP A 80 -9.47 0.00 -8.06
CA TRP A 80 -10.81 -0.18 -7.48
C TRP A 80 -11.88 0.42 -8.38
N LEU A 81 -11.62 1.62 -8.93
CA LEU A 81 -12.51 2.27 -9.88
C LEU A 81 -12.71 1.45 -11.16
N LEU A 82 -11.66 0.84 -11.70
CA LEU A 82 -11.75 -0.04 -12.87
C LEU A 82 -12.60 -1.29 -12.61
N VAL A 83 -12.45 -1.92 -11.45
CA VAL A 83 -13.25 -3.11 -11.07
C VAL A 83 -14.71 -2.77 -10.81
N HIS A 84 -15.00 -1.58 -10.28
CA HIS A 84 -16.37 -1.12 -10.02
C HIS A 84 -17.02 -0.44 -11.24
N ASN A 85 -16.43 -0.61 -12.43
CA ASN A 85 -16.91 -0.03 -13.69
C ASN A 85 -17.05 1.52 -13.67
N LYS A 86 -16.30 2.21 -12.80
CA LYS A 86 -16.29 3.69 -12.67
C LYS A 86 -15.18 4.31 -13.52
N MET A 87 -15.27 4.10 -14.84
CA MET A 87 -14.21 4.45 -15.80
C MET A 87 -13.95 5.95 -15.90
N GLU A 88 -14.98 6.80 -15.86
CA GLU A 88 -14.84 8.26 -15.97
C GLU A 88 -14.00 8.87 -14.84
N LYS A 89 -14.20 8.38 -13.60
CA LYS A 89 -13.43 8.81 -12.43
C LYS A 89 -11.97 8.36 -12.54
N ALA A 90 -11.75 7.12 -12.95
CA ALA A 90 -10.41 6.58 -13.16
C ALA A 90 -9.63 7.39 -14.21
N GLU A 91 -10.29 7.75 -15.32
CA GLU A 91 -9.69 8.56 -16.37
C GLU A 91 -9.34 9.97 -15.87
N LYS A 92 -10.22 10.63 -15.12
CA LYS A 92 -9.96 11.96 -14.54
C LYS A 92 -8.72 11.96 -13.64
N ILE A 93 -8.58 10.95 -12.79
CA ILE A 93 -7.42 10.79 -11.90
C ILE A 93 -6.14 10.58 -12.71
N LEU A 94 -6.18 9.66 -13.68
CA LEU A 94 -5.02 9.34 -14.52
C LEU A 94 -4.60 10.51 -15.43
N ARG A 95 -5.54 11.28 -15.99
CA ARG A 95 -5.26 12.52 -16.73
C ARG A 95 -4.56 13.55 -15.85
N THR A 96 -5.02 13.73 -14.62
CA THR A 96 -4.40 14.66 -13.65
C THR A 96 -2.97 14.23 -13.33
N MET A 97 -2.73 12.92 -13.16
CA MET A 97 -1.39 12.37 -12.93
C MET A 97 -0.49 12.49 -14.15
N ALA A 98 -1.01 12.26 -15.36
CA ALA A 98 -0.26 12.42 -16.60
C ALA A 98 0.17 13.89 -16.81
N ALA A 99 -0.71 14.85 -16.51
CA ALA A 99 -0.40 16.28 -16.54
C ALA A 99 0.73 16.64 -15.56
N ARG A 100 0.67 16.13 -14.32
CA ARG A 100 1.74 16.33 -13.32
C ARG A 100 3.06 15.69 -13.74
N ASN A 101 3.01 14.51 -14.35
CA ASN A 101 4.19 13.79 -14.82
C ASN A 101 4.70 14.27 -16.19
N LYS A 102 4.10 15.34 -16.77
CA LYS A 102 4.41 15.88 -18.10
C LYS A 102 4.43 14.81 -19.21
N LYS A 103 3.63 13.75 -19.06
CA LYS A 103 3.56 12.64 -20.01
C LYS A 103 2.32 12.82 -20.88
N LYS A 104 2.46 12.67 -22.20
CA LYS A 104 1.32 12.69 -23.12
C LYS A 104 0.37 11.54 -22.77
N TRP A 105 -0.91 11.84 -22.59
CA TRP A 105 -1.95 10.84 -22.40
C TRP A 105 -2.07 10.02 -23.68
N PRO A 106 -1.87 8.69 -23.65
CA PRO A 106 -2.09 7.89 -24.84
C PRO A 106 -3.59 7.93 -25.21
N LEU A 107 -3.90 8.08 -26.49
CA LEU A 107 -5.28 8.04 -27.04
C LEU A 107 -5.99 6.69 -26.82
N ALA A 108 -5.32 5.72 -26.19
CA ALA A 108 -5.88 4.43 -25.88
C ALA A 108 -6.94 4.57 -24.78
N THR A 109 -8.20 4.30 -25.13
CA THR A 109 -9.30 4.13 -24.19
C THR A 109 -8.91 3.12 -23.12
N LEU A 110 -9.10 3.48 -21.84
CA LEU A 110 -8.93 2.56 -20.73
C LEU A 110 -9.80 1.33 -20.99
N LYS A 111 -9.18 0.16 -21.15
CA LYS A 111 -9.91 -1.09 -21.32
C LYS A 111 -10.49 -1.48 -19.95
N PRO A 112 -11.76 -1.92 -19.89
CA PRO A 112 -12.29 -2.48 -18.66
C PRO A 112 -11.43 -3.69 -18.25
N VAL A 113 -11.09 -3.76 -16.97
CA VAL A 113 -10.49 -4.96 -16.40
C VAL A 113 -11.53 -6.06 -16.49
N VAL A 114 -11.20 -7.20 -17.10
CA VAL A 114 -12.05 -8.40 -17.08
C VAL A 114 -12.38 -8.68 -15.62
N SER A 115 -13.65 -8.53 -15.24
CA SER A 115 -14.11 -8.80 -13.89
C SER A 115 -13.73 -10.23 -13.52
N VAL A 116 -12.95 -10.40 -12.46
CA VAL A 116 -12.71 -11.72 -11.88
C VAL A 116 -14.08 -12.23 -11.44
N SER A 117 -14.66 -13.15 -12.21
CA SER A 117 -16.06 -13.58 -12.12
C SER A 117 -16.35 -14.47 -10.91
N ASP A 118 -15.33 -14.87 -10.16
CA ASP A 118 -15.51 -15.68 -8.97
C ASP A 118 -15.49 -14.78 -7.74
N PRO A 119 -16.57 -14.71 -6.94
CA PRO A 119 -16.46 -14.26 -5.57
C PRO A 119 -15.55 -15.28 -4.87
N GLY A 120 -14.26 -14.96 -4.81
CA GLY A 120 -13.24 -15.85 -4.26
C GLY A 120 -13.61 -16.19 -2.82
N SER A 121 -14.17 -17.38 -2.62
CA SER A 121 -14.41 -17.92 -1.29
C SER A 121 -13.09 -17.92 -0.54
N PHE A 122 -13.08 -17.53 0.73
CA PHE A 122 -11.87 -17.58 1.58
C PHE A 122 -11.22 -18.96 1.54
N ILE A 123 -12.02 -20.01 1.32
CA ILE A 123 -11.57 -21.40 1.18
C ILE A 123 -10.64 -21.55 -0.04
N ASN A 124 -10.89 -20.85 -1.15
CA ASN A 124 -10.07 -20.92 -2.36
C ASN A 124 -8.68 -20.29 -2.19
N LEU A 125 -8.44 -19.51 -1.13
CA LEU A 125 -7.09 -19.05 -0.76
C LEU A 125 -6.26 -20.16 -0.08
N PHE A 126 -6.94 -21.10 0.60
CA PHE A 126 -6.31 -22.22 1.31
C PHE A 126 -6.31 -23.52 0.50
N VAL A 127 -7.10 -23.61 -0.57
CA VAL A 127 -7.02 -24.68 -1.55
C VAL A 127 -5.77 -24.45 -2.40
N PRO A 128 -4.75 -25.32 -2.33
CA PRO A 128 -3.53 -25.14 -3.11
C PRO A 128 -3.83 -25.44 -4.58
N LYS A 129 -4.08 -24.39 -5.38
CA LYS A 129 -3.83 -24.42 -6.83
C LYS A 129 -2.34 -24.14 -7.09
N GLU A 130 -1.90 -24.19 -8.34
CA GLU A 130 -0.51 -23.97 -8.82
C GLU A 130 0.24 -22.81 -8.11
N ASN A 131 -0.48 -21.80 -7.64
CA ASN A 131 0.02 -20.62 -6.90
C ASN A 131 0.32 -20.87 -5.40
N GLY A 132 -0.07 -22.02 -4.83
CA GLY A 132 0.07 -22.33 -3.40
C GLY A 132 1.51 -22.42 -2.93
N LYS A 133 2.44 -22.77 -3.81
CA LYS A 133 3.88 -22.76 -3.52
C LYS A 133 4.39 -21.35 -3.26
N SER A 134 4.00 -20.37 -4.08
CA SER A 134 4.40 -18.96 -3.91
C SER A 134 3.81 -18.34 -2.64
N THR A 135 2.57 -18.69 -2.28
CA THR A 135 1.95 -18.26 -1.01
C THR A 135 2.67 -18.85 0.20
N LEU A 136 3.05 -20.14 0.15
CA LEU A 136 3.83 -20.77 1.22
C LEU A 136 5.21 -20.13 1.33
N ILE A 137 5.90 -19.87 0.21
CA ILE A 137 7.20 -19.19 0.21
C ILE A 137 7.08 -17.79 0.81
N LEU A 138 6.05 -17.01 0.47
CA LEU A 138 5.77 -15.71 1.08
C LEU A 138 5.51 -15.83 2.59
N CYS A 139 4.71 -16.80 3.02
CA CYS A 139 4.44 -17.05 4.45
C CYS A 139 5.71 -17.46 5.22
N PHE A 140 6.54 -18.34 4.64
CA PHE A 140 7.80 -18.79 5.24
C PHE A 140 8.87 -17.70 5.24
N SER A 141 8.94 -16.88 4.19
CA SER A 141 9.86 -15.75 4.08
C SER A 141 9.49 -14.64 5.07
N CYS A 142 8.18 -14.43 5.33
CA CYS A 142 7.70 -13.52 6.37
C CYS A 142 8.04 -14.00 7.80
N TYR A 143 8.12 -15.32 8.01
CA TYR A 143 8.52 -15.91 9.29
C TYR A 143 10.04 -15.84 9.53
N LYS A 144 10.85 -15.87 8.47
CA LYS A 144 12.32 -15.82 8.51
C LYS A 144 12.83 -14.45 8.06
N ALA A 145 12.44 -13.41 8.78
CA ALA A 145 13.00 -12.07 8.61
C ALA A 145 14.43 -11.99 9.20
N ASP A 146 15.37 -12.77 8.63
CA ASP A 146 16.81 -12.58 8.80
C ASP A 146 17.28 -11.52 7.78
N PRO A 147 17.93 -10.42 8.20
CA PRO A 147 18.24 -9.28 7.33
C PRO A 147 19.22 -9.56 6.17
N LEU A 148 19.86 -10.74 6.13
CA LEU A 148 20.86 -11.10 5.11
C LEU A 148 20.32 -11.84 3.89
N LEU A 149 19.13 -12.46 3.96
CA LEU A 149 18.52 -13.20 2.83
C LEU A 149 17.63 -12.34 1.91
N ILE A 150 17.21 -11.17 2.41
CA ILE A 150 16.33 -10.21 1.70
C ILE A 150 16.99 -9.61 0.45
N ILE A 151 18.31 -9.64 0.33
CA ILE A 151 18.98 -9.08 -0.86
C ILE A 151 19.03 -10.11 -2.01
N ASN A 152 19.04 -11.40 -1.71
CA ASN A 152 19.24 -12.45 -2.71
C ASN A 152 17.91 -12.94 -3.34
N ASP A 153 16.83 -13.00 -2.56
CA ASP A 153 15.55 -13.54 -3.04
C ASP A 153 14.72 -12.52 -3.86
N TYR A 154 14.90 -11.23 -3.61
CA TYR A 154 14.19 -10.17 -4.35
C TYR A 154 14.68 -10.06 -5.80
N TRP A 155 15.92 -10.47 -6.08
CA TRP A 155 16.47 -10.53 -7.45
C TRP A 155 15.85 -11.68 -8.26
N CYS A 156 15.57 -12.83 -7.64
CA CYS A 156 14.95 -13.98 -8.32
C CYS A 156 13.48 -13.71 -8.68
N ILE A 157 12.71 -13.04 -7.83
CA ILE A 157 11.27 -12.82 -8.07
C ILE A 157 11.04 -11.76 -9.16
N THR A 158 11.93 -10.79 -9.34
CA THR A 158 11.82 -9.79 -10.42
C THR A 158 12.23 -10.28 -11.80
N ILE A 159 13.04 -11.33 -11.91
CA ILE A 159 13.51 -11.86 -13.21
C ILE A 159 12.52 -12.87 -13.81
N THR A 160 11.73 -13.57 -13.00
CA THR A 160 10.74 -14.56 -13.49
C THR A 160 9.40 -13.96 -13.90
N ALA A 161 9.22 -12.63 -13.76
CA ALA A 161 7.99 -11.91 -14.09
C ALA A 161 8.15 -10.88 -15.23
N ALA A 162 9.26 -10.95 -15.97
CA ALA A 162 9.49 -10.26 -17.24
C ALA A 162 9.52 -11.29 -18.39
#